data_AF-A0A2N6U1G4-F1
#
_entry.id   AF-A0A2N6U1G4-F1
#
_cell.length_a   1.000
_cell.length_b   1.000
_cell.length_c   1.000
_cell.angle_alpha   90.00
_cell.angle_beta   90.00
_cell.angle_gamma   90.00
#
_symmetry.space_group_name_H-M   'P 1'
#
loop_
_entity.id
_entity.type
_entity.pdbx_description
1 polymer ?
#
loop_
_entity_poly.entity_id
_entity_poly.type
_entity_poly.pdbx_seq_one_letter_code
_entity_poly.pdbx_strand_id
1 'polypeptide(L)'
;DDVVDPSQRGFLLLVGALRSMAGGRIAPPLVLDSFLLRTLALSGWAPELRVCATCGAPGPHHALDVRAGGLVCTPCRKPGAAAVRQATVEHLIFLLAGDWENVLDAEETVMQEAGRLIEDTITWHLERSVRSLSYVER
;
A
#
# COMPACT_ATOMS: atom_id res chain seq x y z
N ASP A 1 34.82 -6.59 7.02
CA ASP A 1 33.54 -6.11 7.58
C ASP A 1 32.77 -5.33 6.54
N ASP A 2 31.91 -6.03 5.80
CA ASP A 2 30.94 -5.39 4.91
C ASP A 2 29.90 -4.67 5.80
N VAL A 3 30.08 -3.37 5.99
CA VAL A 3 29.05 -2.53 6.60
C VAL A 3 27.86 -2.52 5.64
N VAL A 4 26.87 -3.36 5.95
CA VAL A 4 25.59 -3.36 5.24
C VAL A 4 24.92 -2.01 5.51
N ASP A 5 24.85 -1.17 4.48
CA ASP A 5 24.07 0.06 4.55
C ASP A 5 22.60 -0.32 4.79
N PRO A 6 22.00 0.03 5.94
CA PRO A 6 20.62 -0.34 6.26
C PRO A 6 19.62 0.24 5.26
N SER A 7 20.02 1.26 4.48
CA SER A 7 19.18 1.94 3.49
C SER A 7 19.24 1.35 2.08
N GLN A 8 20.14 0.38 1.81
CA GLN A 8 20.37 -0.13 0.46
C GLN A 8 19.10 -0.64 -0.24
N ARG A 9 18.24 -1.36 0.50
CA ARG A 9 16.96 -1.88 -0.03
C ARG A 9 16.01 -0.75 -0.43
N GLY A 10 15.91 0.30 0.39
CA GLY A 10 15.09 1.48 0.09
C GLY A 10 15.64 2.27 -1.10
N PHE A 11 16.96 2.44 -1.19
CA PHE A 11 17.61 3.07 -2.33
C PHE A 11 17.34 2.33 -3.64
N LEU A 12 17.50 1.01 -3.66
CA LEU A 12 17.24 0.20 -4.85
C LEU A 12 15.75 0.22 -5.25
N LEU A 13 14.84 0.25 -4.27
CA LEU A 13 13.41 0.39 -4.52
C LEU A 13 13.09 1.73 -5.20
N LEU A 14 13.67 2.85 -4.74
CA LEU A 14 13.53 4.17 -5.35
C LEU A 14 14.09 4.19 -6.78
N VAL A 15 15.29 3.66 -7.00
CA VAL A 15 15.89 3.58 -8.33
C VAL A 15 15.01 2.75 -9.28
N GLY A 16 14.45 1.63 -8.80
CA GLY A 16 13.51 0.81 -9.56
C GLY A 16 12.25 1.58 -9.97
N ALA A 17 11.63 2.29 -9.01
CA ALA A 17 10.44 3.10 -9.27
C ALA A 17 10.71 4.21 -10.31
N LEU A 18 11.81 4.96 -10.16
CA LEU A 18 12.18 6.01 -11.11
C LEU A 18 12.42 5.46 -12.52
N ARG A 19 13.09 4.31 -12.64
CA ARG A 19 13.31 3.64 -13.94
C ARG A 19 12.01 3.16 -14.57
N SER A 20 11.11 2.59 -13.78
CA SER A 20 9.79 2.16 -14.27
C SER A 20 8.98 3.34 -14.81
N MET A 21 8.97 4.48 -14.10
CA MET A 21 8.31 5.71 -14.57
C MET A 21 8.96 6.25 -15.86
N ALA A 22 10.30 6.34 -15.90
CA ALA A 22 11.01 6.81 -17.09
C ALA A 22 10.80 5.92 -18.32
N GLY A 23 10.57 4.62 -18.10
CA GLY A 23 10.26 3.67 -19.17
C GLY A 23 8.85 3.79 -19.75
N GLY A 24 7.92 4.48 -19.07
CA GLY A 24 6.59 4.79 -19.60
C GLY A 24 5.66 3.60 -19.88
N ARG A 25 6.00 2.38 -19.43
CA ARG A 25 5.18 1.18 -19.65
C ARG A 25 4.05 1.03 -18.63
N ILE A 26 4.23 1.59 -17.44
CA ILE A 26 3.26 1.57 -16.34
C ILE A 26 2.89 3.01 -16.04
N ALA A 27 1.60 3.28 -15.81
CA ALA A 27 1.13 4.60 -15.42
C ALA A 27 1.85 5.08 -14.15
N PRO A 28 2.36 6.32 -14.09
CA PRO A 28 3.10 6.83 -12.93
C PRO A 28 2.38 6.69 -11.58
N PRO A 29 1.06 6.89 -11.46
CA PRO A 29 0.35 6.70 -10.19
C PRO A 29 0.46 5.26 -9.63
N LEU A 30 0.40 4.24 -10.49
CA LEU A 30 0.55 2.84 -10.07
C LEU A 30 1.98 2.53 -9.59
N VAL A 31 2.98 3.13 -10.25
CA VAL A 31 4.38 3.00 -9.82
C VAL A 31 4.58 3.67 -8.46
N LEU A 32 3.98 4.85 -8.27
CA LEU A 32 4.01 5.58 -7.00
C LEU A 32 3.34 4.76 -5.88
N ASP A 33 2.13 4.23 -6.10
CA ASP A 33 1.40 3.46 -5.10
C ASP A 33 2.17 2.20 -4.68
N SER A 34 2.74 1.45 -5.64
CA SER A 34 3.60 0.31 -5.33
C SER A 34 4.86 0.73 -4.55
N PHE A 35 5.51 1.83 -4.96
CA PHE A 35 6.68 2.36 -4.27
C PHE A 35 6.38 2.73 -2.82
N LEU A 36 5.30 3.48 -2.58
CA LEU A 36 4.89 3.93 -1.26
C LEU A 36 4.53 2.75 -0.34
N LEU A 37 3.71 1.82 -0.84
CA LEU A 37 3.28 0.66 -0.08
C LEU A 37 4.47 -0.27 0.26
N ARG A 38 5.41 -0.47 -0.67
CA ARG A 38 6.64 -1.24 -0.42
C ARG A 38 7.62 -0.50 0.50
N THR A 39 7.62 0.82 0.49
CA THR A 39 8.41 1.63 1.43
C THR A 39 7.87 1.51 2.86
N LEU A 40 6.55 1.51 3.04
CA LEU A 40 5.92 1.16 4.32
C LEU A 40 6.35 -0.22 4.79
N ALA A 41 6.32 -1.22 3.90
CA ALA A 41 6.72 -2.58 4.24
C ALA A 41 8.20 -2.70 4.64
N LEU A 42 9.11 -2.04 3.91
CA LEU A 42 10.53 -1.99 4.27
C LEU A 42 10.77 -1.29 5.62
N SER A 43 9.89 -0.38 6.00
CA SER A 43 9.92 0.35 7.27
C SER A 43 9.25 -0.41 8.44
N GLY A 44 8.69 -1.60 8.20
CA GLY A 44 8.00 -2.40 9.21
C GLY A 44 6.55 -1.99 9.45
N TRP A 45 5.94 -1.23 8.53
CA TRP A 45 4.56 -0.73 8.60
C TRP A 45 3.68 -1.26 7.47
N ALA A 46 3.99 -2.45 6.95
CA ALA A 46 3.12 -3.09 5.96
C ALA A 46 1.72 -3.32 6.58
N PRO A 47 0.62 -2.98 5.89
CA PRO A 47 -0.70 -3.37 6.35
C PRO A 47 -0.86 -4.89 6.30
N GLU A 48 -1.52 -5.48 7.31
CA GLU A 48 -1.95 -6.87 7.26
C GLU A 48 -3.18 -7.01 6.36
N LEU A 49 -3.08 -7.83 5.32
CA LEU A 49 -4.07 -7.94 4.24
C LEU A 49 -4.69 -9.35 4.10
N ARG A 50 -4.34 -10.29 4.98
CA ARG A 50 -4.81 -11.69 4.92
C ARG A 50 -5.64 -12.10 6.14
N VAL A 51 -5.23 -11.69 7.32
CA VAL A 51 -5.92 -12.01 8.58
C VAL A 51 -6.35 -10.73 9.30
N CYS A 52 -7.16 -10.87 10.35
CA CYS A 52 -7.50 -9.72 11.19
C CYS A 52 -6.24 -9.23 11.91
N ALA A 53 -5.87 -7.97 11.72
CA ALA A 53 -4.71 -7.33 12.33
C ALA A 53 -4.79 -7.27 13.87
N THR A 54 -6.00 -7.35 14.44
CA THR A 54 -6.20 -7.32 15.90
C THR A 54 -6.17 -8.70 16.55
N CYS A 55 -6.83 -9.70 15.95
CA CYS A 55 -7.05 -11.01 16.60
C CYS A 55 -6.57 -12.22 15.80
N GLY A 56 -6.07 -12.03 14.59
CA GLY A 56 -5.58 -13.11 13.72
C GLY A 56 -6.65 -13.97 13.06
N ALA A 57 -7.94 -13.63 13.20
CA ALA A 57 -9.02 -14.37 12.54
C ALA A 57 -8.80 -14.42 11.00
N PRO A 58 -8.95 -15.59 10.35
CA PRO A 58 -8.75 -15.71 8.91
C PRO A 58 -9.78 -14.86 8.15
N GLY A 59 -9.36 -14.28 7.03
CA GLY A 59 -10.21 -13.51 6.13
C GLY A 59 -11.09 -14.38 5.21
N PRO A 60 -11.70 -13.77 4.17
CA PRO A 60 -11.58 -12.36 3.80
C PRO A 60 -12.27 -11.40 4.78
N HIS A 61 -11.72 -10.20 4.92
CA HIS A 61 -12.28 -9.11 5.72
C HIS A 61 -12.51 -7.88 4.83
N HIS A 62 -13.57 -7.12 5.10
CA HIS A 62 -14.01 -5.98 4.26
C HIS A 62 -13.91 -4.63 4.97
N ALA A 63 -13.08 -4.54 6.00
CA ALA A 63 -12.79 -3.29 6.70
C ALA A 63 -11.29 -3.16 6.96
N LEU A 64 -10.71 -2.01 6.65
CA LEU A 64 -9.32 -1.67 6.95
C LEU A 64 -9.29 -0.59 8.04
N ASP A 65 -8.55 -0.87 9.12
CA ASP A 65 -8.30 0.08 10.21
C ASP A 65 -6.80 0.36 10.27
N VAL A 66 -6.40 1.56 9.85
CA VAL A 66 -5.01 2.02 9.85
C VAL A 66 -4.40 2.01 11.26
N ARG A 67 -5.21 2.19 12.31
CA ARG A 67 -4.75 2.18 13.70
C ARG A 67 -4.48 0.76 14.18
N ALA A 68 -5.25 -0.21 13.70
CA ALA A 68 -5.02 -1.62 13.94
C ALA A 68 -3.90 -2.20 13.06
N GLY A 69 -3.50 -1.47 12.01
CA GLY A 69 -2.41 -1.87 11.10
C GLY A 69 -2.85 -2.76 9.95
N GLY A 70 -4.14 -2.79 9.59
CA GLY A 70 -4.60 -3.59 8.45
C GLY A 70 -6.08 -3.94 8.47
N LEU A 71 -6.40 -5.04 7.80
CA LEU A 71 -7.77 -5.57 7.76
C LEU A 71 -8.24 -6.01 9.15
N VAL A 72 -9.51 -5.77 9.44
CA VAL A 72 -10.14 -6.18 10.71
C VAL A 72 -11.46 -6.90 10.46
N CYS A 73 -11.68 -7.97 11.22
CA CYS A 73 -12.95 -8.70 11.19
C CYS A 73 -14.08 -7.86 11.81
N THR A 74 -15.33 -8.20 11.51
CA THR A 74 -16.51 -7.49 12.04
C THR A 74 -16.49 -7.28 13.56
N PRO A 75 -16.13 -8.27 14.40
CA PRO A 75 -16.02 -8.06 15.85
C PRO A 75 -14.94 -7.08 16.29
N CYS A 76 -13.82 -7.00 15.56
CA CYS A 76 -12.71 -6.11 15.89
C CYS A 76 -12.83 -4.72 15.25
N ARG A 77 -13.81 -4.53 14.35
CA ARG A 77 -14.01 -3.28 13.62
C ARG A 77 -14.43 -2.16 14.58
N LYS A 78 -13.68 -1.06 14.55
CA LYS A 78 -13.96 0.16 15.31
C LYS A 78 -14.48 1.28 14.40
N PRO A 79 -15.18 2.30 14.96
CA PRO A 79 -15.50 3.52 14.22
C PRO A 79 -14.24 4.14 13.61
N GLY A 80 -14.31 4.54 12.35
CA GLY A 80 -13.17 5.05 11.58
C GLY A 80 -12.49 4.01 10.68
N ALA A 81 -12.81 2.72 10.82
CA ALA A 81 -12.36 1.70 9.86
C ALA A 81 -13.07 1.88 8.51
N ALA A 82 -12.28 2.03 7.44
CA ALA A 82 -12.76 2.18 6.08
C ALA A 82 -13.36 0.86 5.58
N ALA A 83 -14.52 0.92 4.93
CA ALA A 83 -15.01 -0.22 4.15
C ALA A 83 -14.12 -0.40 2.92
N VAL A 84 -13.78 -1.64 2.57
CA VAL A 84 -12.89 -1.94 1.45
C VAL A 84 -13.42 -3.11 0.63
N ARG A 85 -13.36 -2.98 -0.69
CA ARG A 85 -13.72 -4.06 -1.62
C ARG A 85 -12.64 -5.14 -1.63
N GLN A 86 -13.06 -6.38 -1.87
CA GLN A 86 -12.14 -7.52 -1.97
C GLN A 86 -11.10 -7.31 -3.10
N ALA A 87 -11.53 -6.84 -4.26
CA ALA A 87 -10.64 -6.52 -5.38
C ALA A 87 -9.57 -5.48 -5.02
N THR A 88 -9.87 -4.54 -4.14
CA THR A 88 -8.91 -3.54 -3.64
C THR A 88 -7.88 -4.16 -2.71
N VAL A 89 -8.28 -5.10 -1.85
CA VAL A 89 -7.33 -5.88 -1.04
C VAL A 89 -6.38 -6.68 -1.93
N GLU A 90 -6.91 -7.35 -2.96
CA GLU A 90 -6.11 -8.09 -3.94
C GLU A 90 -5.15 -7.16 -4.70
N HIS A 91 -5.62 -6.00 -5.14
CA HIS A 91 -4.79 -5.00 -5.80
C HIS A 91 -3.63 -4.51 -4.90
N LEU A 92 -3.88 -4.25 -3.61
CA LEU A 92 -2.83 -3.90 -2.64
C LEU A 92 -1.79 -5.04 -2.49
N ILE A 93 -2.22 -6.30 -2.52
CA ILE A 93 -1.33 -7.46 -2.49
C ILE A 93 -0.46 -7.52 -3.77
N PHE A 94 -1.04 -7.30 -4.95
CA PHE A 94 -0.30 -7.28 -6.21
C PHE A 94 0.71 -6.11 -6.26
N LEU A 95 0.32 -4.92 -5.79
CA LEU A 95 1.22 -3.77 -5.65
C LEU A 95 2.41 -4.06 -4.72
N LEU A 96 2.18 -4.74 -3.58
CA LEU A 96 3.24 -5.18 -2.66
C LEU A 96 4.19 -6.19 -3.32
N ALA A 97 3.64 -7.15 -4.08
CA ALA A 97 4.42 -8.16 -4.79
C ALA A 97 5.20 -7.56 -5.97
N GLY A 98 4.74 -6.44 -6.53
CA GLY A 98 5.24 -5.93 -7.82
C GLY A 98 4.76 -6.77 -9.01
N ASP A 99 3.57 -7.36 -8.88
CA ASP A 99 2.92 -8.16 -9.91
C ASP A 99 2.18 -7.24 -10.89
N TRP A 100 2.93 -6.71 -11.87
CA TRP A 100 2.40 -5.71 -12.79
C TRP A 100 1.31 -6.23 -13.72
N GLU A 101 1.28 -7.53 -14.02
CA GLU A 101 0.24 -8.12 -14.87
C GLU A 101 -1.13 -7.97 -14.21
N ASN A 102 -1.25 -8.38 -12.95
CA ASN A 102 -2.49 -8.26 -12.18
C ASN A 102 -2.80 -6.81 -11.74
N VAL A 103 -1.77 -5.99 -11.49
CA VAL A 103 -1.98 -4.56 -11.18
C VAL A 103 -2.64 -3.84 -12.36
N LEU A 104 -2.24 -4.14 -13.60
CA LEU A 104 -2.76 -3.47 -14.79
C LEU A 104 -4.16 -3.93 -15.20
N ASP A 105 -4.62 -5.08 -14.73
CA ASP A 105 -5.95 -5.62 -15.03
C ASP A 105 -7.07 -5.04 -14.13
N ALA A 106 -6.70 -4.36 -13.04
CA ALA A 106 -7.68 -3.83 -12.09
C ALA A 106 -8.52 -2.68 -12.67
N GLU A 107 -9.77 -2.56 -12.23
CA GLU A 107 -10.62 -1.43 -12.59
C GLU A 107 -10.07 -0.11 -12.02
N GLU A 108 -10.25 0.98 -12.75
CA GLU A 108 -9.86 2.34 -12.32
C GLU A 108 -10.35 2.68 -10.91
N THR A 109 -11.60 2.31 -10.58
CA THR A 109 -12.16 2.57 -9.25
C THR A 109 -11.42 1.80 -8.16
N VAL A 110 -10.91 0.60 -8.44
CA VAL A 110 -10.12 -0.23 -7.52
C VAL A 110 -8.75 0.43 -7.27
N MET A 111 -8.10 0.90 -8.35
CA MET A 111 -6.84 1.63 -8.27
C MET A 111 -6.99 2.89 -7.39
N GLN A 112 -8.04 3.68 -7.60
CA GLN A 112 -8.32 4.90 -6.82
C GLN A 112 -8.63 4.65 -5.34
N GLU A 113 -9.33 3.56 -5.01
CA GLU A 113 -9.57 3.17 -3.62
C GLU A 113 -8.28 2.69 -2.95
N ALA A 114 -7.47 1.86 -3.63
CA ALA A 114 -6.18 1.40 -3.12
C ALA A 114 -5.26 2.59 -2.85
N GLY A 115 -5.18 3.55 -3.78
CA GLY A 115 -4.39 4.75 -3.62
C GLY A 115 -4.78 5.55 -2.38
N ARG A 116 -6.08 5.75 -2.13
CA ARG A 116 -6.56 6.45 -0.92
C ARG A 116 -6.17 5.71 0.36
N LEU A 117 -6.34 4.39 0.39
CA LEU A 117 -5.95 3.57 1.55
C LEU A 117 -4.44 3.62 1.84
N ILE A 118 -3.60 3.64 0.79
CA ILE A 118 -2.15 3.82 0.91
C ILE A 118 -1.82 5.19 1.51
N GLU A 119 -2.45 6.25 1.00
CA GLU A 119 -2.25 7.61 1.51
C GLU A 119 -2.69 7.77 2.97
N ASP A 120 -3.83 7.21 3.34
CA ASP A 120 -4.34 7.19 4.72
C ASP A 120 -3.36 6.45 5.64
N THR A 121 -2.84 5.30 5.19
CA THR A 121 -1.87 4.51 5.95
C THR A 121 -0.56 5.29 6.18
N ILE A 122 -0.03 5.95 5.13
CA ILE A 122 1.17 6.78 5.26
C ILE A 122 0.93 7.97 6.17
N THR A 123 -0.18 8.67 5.99
CA THR A 123 -0.53 9.85 6.80
C THR A 123 -0.66 9.48 8.27
N TRP A 124 -1.25 8.32 8.57
CA TRP A 124 -1.33 7.77 9.92
C TRP A 124 0.07 7.57 10.52
N HIS A 125 0.97 6.87 9.82
CA HIS A 125 2.30 6.57 10.35
C HIS A 125 3.24 7.78 10.42
N LEU A 126 3.07 8.75 9.53
CA LEU A 126 3.86 9.99 9.55
C LEU A 126 3.27 11.05 10.49
N GLU A 127 2.05 10.84 11.01
CA GLU A 127 1.25 11.81 11.75
C GLU A 127 1.05 13.17 11.03
N ARG A 128 1.31 13.19 9.71
CA ARG A 128 1.18 14.35 8.83
C ARG A 128 0.99 13.90 7.39
N SER A 129 0.28 14.71 6.60
CA SER A 129 0.12 14.46 5.17
C SER A 129 1.41 14.75 4.40
N VAL A 130 1.61 13.99 3.32
CA VAL A 130 2.72 14.19 2.39
C VAL A 130 2.34 15.28 1.39
N ARG A 131 2.91 16.47 1.55
CA ARG A 131 2.56 17.65 0.72
C ARG A 131 2.72 17.42 -0.79
N SER A 132 3.66 16.58 -1.22
CA SER A 132 3.86 16.32 -2.65
C SER A 132 2.73 15.51 -3.27
N LEU A 133 1.96 14.73 -2.49
CA LEU A 133 0.86 13.92 -3.02
C LEU A 133 -0.28 14.77 -3.56
N SER A 134 -0.49 15.99 -3.04
CA SER A 134 -1.53 16.90 -3.57
C SER A 134 -1.25 17.41 -4.98
N TYR A 135 -0.05 17.19 -5.52
CA TYR A 135 0.33 17.57 -6.88
C TYR A 135 0.28 16.40 -7.86
N VAL A 136 -0.04 15.19 -7.40
CA VAL A 136 -0.13 14.01 -8.24
C VAL A 136 -1.58 13.85 -8.68
N GLU A 137 -1.82 13.85 -9.99
CA GLU A 137 -3.12 13.50 -10.55
C GLU A 137 -3.35 11.99 -10.37
N ARG A 138 -4.53 11.64 -9.84
CA ARG A 138 -4.99 10.28 -9.61
C ARG A 138 -6.26 9.99 -10.38
#